data_AF-A0A5K0X031-F1
#
_entry.id   AF-A0A5K0X031-F1
#
_cell.length_a   1.000
_cell.length_b   1.000
_cell.length_c   1.000
_cell.angle_alpha   90.00
_cell.angle_beta   90.00
_cell.angle_gamma   90.00
#
_symmetry.space_group_name_H-M   'P 1'
#
loop_
_entity.id
_entity.type
_entity.pdbx_description
1 polymer ?
#
loop_
_entity_poly.entity_id
_entity_poly.type
_entity_poly.pdbx_seq_one_letter_code
_entity_poly.pdbx_strand_id
1 'polypeptide(L)' 'VGTSLGATRGMLIRGGDILEKFASVDTVVFDKTGTLTTGKPIVTKVITIASDEANAS' A
#
# COMPACT_ATOMS: atom_id res chain seq x y z
N VAL A 1 -22.39 11.57 -15.23
CA VAL A 1 -21.21 11.67 -16.13
C VAL A 1 -19.89 11.41 -15.38
N GLY A 2 -19.71 11.92 -14.15
CA GLY A 2 -18.47 11.68 -13.38
C GLY A 2 -18.22 10.23 -12.93
N THR A 3 -19.25 9.53 -12.45
CA THR A 3 -19.11 8.15 -11.94
C THR A 3 -18.80 7.12 -13.04
N SER A 4 -19.41 7.25 -14.21
CA SER A 4 -19.19 6.36 -15.36
C SER A 4 -17.76 6.48 -15.92
N LEU A 5 -17.18 7.69 -15.94
CA LEU A 5 -15.79 7.91 -16.33
C LEU A 5 -14.80 7.37 -15.28
N GLY A 6 -15.15 7.45 -13.99
CA GLY A 6 -14.35 6.82 -12.93
C GLY A 6 -14.31 5.30 -13.07
N ALA A 7 -15.45 4.69 -13.38
CA ALA A 7 -15.57 3.25 -13.57
C ALA A 7 -14.70 2.71 -14.71
N THR A 8 -14.59 3.42 -15.85
CA THR A 8 -13.68 3.02 -16.94
C THR A 8 -12.20 3.12 -16.58
N ARG A 9 -11.87 3.80 -15.47
CA ARG A 9 -10.52 3.91 -14.90
C ARG A 9 -10.32 3.05 -13.65
N GLY A 10 -11.25 2.13 -13.38
CA GLY A 10 -11.16 1.21 -12.24
C GLY A 10 -11.56 1.81 -10.89
N MET A 11 -12.14 3.01 -10.86
CA MET A 11 -12.63 3.63 -9.63
C MET A 11 -14.11 3.30 -9.43
N LEU A 12 -14.43 2.61 -8.34
CA LEU A 12 -15.80 2.32 -7.95
C LEU A 12 -16.30 3.38 -6.96
N ILE A 13 -17.19 4.25 -7.43
CA ILE A 13 -17.82 5.30 -6.62
C ILE A 13 -19.28 4.93 -6.38
N ARG A 14 -19.65 4.64 -5.13
CA ARG A 14 -20.98 4.16 -4.75
C ARG A 14 -21.85 5.32 -4.27
N GLY A 15 -22.66 5.88 -5.16
CA GLY A 15 -23.58 6.98 -4.88
C GLY A 15 -23.10 8.33 -5.43
N GLY A 16 -24.04 9.17 -5.88
CA GLY A 16 -23.73 10.50 -6.43
C GLY A 16 -23.33 11.51 -5.35
N ASP A 17 -23.92 11.41 -4.16
CA ASP A 17 -23.63 12.26 -3.01
C ASP A 17 -22.21 12.03 -2.46
N ILE A 18 -21.67 10.82 -2.60
CA ILE A 18 -20.29 10.50 -2.24
C ILE A 18 -19.30 11.24 -3.15
N LEU A 19 -19.59 11.38 -4.45
CA LEU A 19 -18.71 12.09 -5.38
C LEU A 19 -18.58 13.57 -5.01
N GLU A 20 -19.69 14.20 -4.61
CA GLU A 20 -19.71 15.60 -4.17
C GLU A 20 -18.95 15.79 -2.84
N LYS A 21 -19.18 14.92 -1.85
CA LYS A 21 -18.45 14.94 -0.57
C LYS A 21 -16.95 14.70 -0.75
N PHE A 22 -16.57 13.81 -1.67
CA PHE A 22 -15.17 13.51 -1.95
C PHE A 22 -14.43 14.70 -2.57
N ALA A 23 -15.13 15.58 -3.31
CA ALA A 23 -14.54 16.75 -3.94
C ALA A 23 -13.98 17.78 -2.94
N SER A 24 -14.46 17.80 -1.69
CA SER A 24 -13.98 18.69 -0.63
C SER A 24 -12.90 18.06 0.26
N VAL A 25 -12.49 16.81 0.02
CA VAL A 25 -11.46 16.14 0.82
C VAL A 25 -10.08 16.73 0.49
N ASP A 26 -9.33 17.15 1.50
CA ASP A 26 -7.95 17.65 1.38
C ASP A 26 -6.90 16.69 1.96
N THR A 27 -7.35 15.69 2.72
CA THR A 27 -6.51 14.80 3.50
C THR A 27 -6.95 13.36 3.28
N VAL A 28 -5.99 12.48 2.96
CA VAL A 28 -6.22 11.04 2.84
C VAL A 28 -5.30 10.30 3.79
N VAL A 29 -5.89 9.50 4.67
CA VAL A 29 -5.15 8.60 5.58
C VAL A 29 -5.23 7.19 5.01
N PHE A 30 -4.09 6.63 4.64
CA PHE A 30 -4.00 5.30 4.09
C PHE A 30 -3.72 4.29 5.20
N ASP A 31 -4.44 3.17 5.18
CA ASP A 31 -3.96 1.97 5.85
C ASP A 31 -2.72 1.43 5.11
N LYS A 32 -1.76 0.84 5.84
CA LYS A 32 -0.53 0.35 5.21
C LYS A 32 -0.71 -1.07 4.68
N THR A 33 -1.29 -1.96 5.48
CA THR A 33 -1.28 -3.41 5.20
C THR A 33 -2.41 -3.78 4.25
N GLY A 34 -2.08 -4.30 3.07
CA GLY A 34 -3.10 -4.64 2.05
C GLY A 34 -3.61 -3.45 1.23
N THR A 35 -3.25 -2.22 1.59
CA THR A 35 -3.53 -1.00 0.80
C THR A 35 -2.24 -0.45 0.16
N LEU A 36 -1.29 0.07 0.96
CA LEU A 36 0.01 0.54 0.44
C LEU A 36 1.00 -0.61 0.18
N THR A 37 0.86 -1.69 0.96
CA THR A 37 1.68 -2.89 0.84
C THR A 37 0.82 -4.08 0.45
N THR A 38 1.42 -5.13 -0.09
CA THR A 38 0.69 -6.35 -0.51
C THR A 38 0.09 -7.14 0.66
N GLY A 39 0.43 -6.80 1.91
CA GLY A 39 0.06 -7.58 3.09
C GLY A 39 0.70 -8.97 3.16
N LYS A 40 1.68 -9.25 2.29
CA LYS A 40 2.40 -10.54 2.24
C LYS A 40 3.87 -10.32 2.62
N PRO A 41 4.36 -10.90 3.74
CA PRO A 41 5.76 -10.78 4.13
C PRO A 41 6.70 -11.43 3.10
N ILE A 42 7.88 -10.83 2.92
CA ILE A 42 8.96 -11.38 2.10
C ILE A 42 10.29 -11.26 2.85
N VAL A 43 11.20 -12.21 2.65
CA VAL A 43 12.57 -12.11 3.19
C VAL A 43 13.32 -11.05 2.41
N THR A 44 13.79 -10.00 3.09
CA THR A 44 14.52 -8.89 2.46
C THR A 44 16.03 -8.99 2.67
N LYS A 45 16.47 -9.58 3.77
CA LYS A 45 17.88 -9.71 4.13
C LYS A 45 18.08 -10.88 5.08
N VAL A 46 19.16 -11.63 4.86
CA VAL A 46 19.69 -12.61 5.82
C VAL A 46 21.07 -12.11 6.23
N ILE A 47 21.31 -12.01 7.53
CA ILE A 47 22.60 -11.62 8.09
C ILE A 47 23.15 -12.85 8.81
N THR A 48 24.29 -13.34 8.36
CA THR A 48 25.02 -14.44 9.01
C THR A 48 26.13 -13.88 9.90
N ILE A 49 26.43 -14.57 10.99
CA ILE A 49 27.58 -14.27 11.84
C ILE A 49 28.70 -15.21 11.37
N ALA A 50 29.82 -14.67 10.90
CA ALA A 50 31.00 -15.49 10.63
C ALA A 50 31.59 -15.98 11.96
N SER A 51 31.88 -17.27 12.08
CA SER A 51 32.67 -17.78 13.21
C SER A 51 34.13 -17.37 12.99
N ASP A 52 34.68 -16.59 13.92
CA ASP A 52 36.11 -16.25 13.99
C ASP A 52 36.95 -17.48 14.40
N GLU A 53 36.94 -18.55 13.59
CA GLU A 53 37.80 -19.73 13.78
C GLU A 53 38.98 -19.75 12.79
N ALA A 54 39.55 -18.57 12.47
CA ALA A 54 40.75 -18.47 11.62
C ALA A 54 42.02 -17.99 12.35
N ASN A 55 41.98 -17.77 13.67
CA ASN A 55 43.15 -17.30 14.45
C ASN A 55 43.31 -17.98 15.83
N ALA A 56 42.96 -19.27 15.96
CA ALA A 56 43.50 -20.06 17.07
C ALA A 56 44.88 -20.59 16.63
N SER A 57 45.93 -19.88 17.05
CA SER A 57 47.34 -20.30 16.91
C SER A 57 47.62 -21.59 17.66
#